data_AF-A0AAX3WR85-F1
#
_entry.id   AF-A0AAX3WR85-F1
#
_cell.length_a   1.000
_cell.length_b   1.000
_cell.length_c   1.000
_cell.angle_alpha   90.00
_cell.angle_beta   90.00
_cell.angle_gamma   90.00
#
_symmetry.space_group_name_H-M   'P 1'
#
loop_
_entity.id
_entity.type
_entity.pdbx_description
1 polymer ?
#
loop_
_entity_poly.entity_id
_entity_poly.type
_entity_poly.pdbx_seq_one_letter_code
_entity_poly.pdbx_strand_id
1 'polypeptide(L)' 'MKRGQRPSAEQVVLMLCQIEVQTAQGKSITVACKEADVSEQSYVTSAYARRSSTR' A
#
# COMPACT_ATOMS: atom_id res chain seq x y z
N MET A 1 -5.94 -12.09 4.33
CA MET A 1 -6.78 -12.25 3.12
C MET A 1 -6.65 -13.66 2.56
N LYS A 2 -7.67 -14.19 1.87
CA LYS A 2 -7.55 -15.50 1.20
C LYS A 2 -6.48 -15.40 0.10
N ARG A 3 -5.49 -16.31 0.09
CA ARG A 3 -4.46 -16.37 -0.97
C ARG A 3 -5.14 -16.42 -2.34
N GLY A 4 -4.78 -15.48 -3.23
CA GLY A 4 -5.28 -15.42 -4.61
C GLY A 4 -6.43 -14.43 -4.85
N GLN A 5 -7.00 -13.83 -3.81
CA GLN A 5 -8.04 -12.81 -3.98
C GLN A 5 -7.41 -11.42 -4.07
N ARG A 6 -7.64 -10.71 -5.19
CA ARG A 6 -7.20 -9.33 -5.35
C ARG A 6 -8.03 -8.43 -4.42
N PRO A 7 -7.41 -7.51 -3.67
CA PRO A 7 -8.15 -6.56 -2.84
C PRO A 7 -9.06 -5.68 -3.70
N SER A 8 -10.20 -5.25 -3.15
CA SER A 8 -11.05 -4.25 -3.82
C SER A 8 -10.32 -2.91 -3.90
N ALA A 9 -10.78 -2.01 -4.78
CA ALA A 9 -10.21 -0.67 -4.88
C ALA A 9 -10.30 0.08 -3.54
N GLU A 10 -11.41 -0.05 -2.79
CA GLU A 10 -11.52 0.58 -1.47
C GLU A 10 -10.49 0.00 -0.48
N GLN A 11 -10.29 -1.32 -0.50
CA GLN A 11 -9.30 -1.97 0.35
C GLN A 11 -7.88 -1.47 0.04
N VAL A 12 -7.53 -1.31 -1.23
CA VAL A 12 -6.23 -0.76 -1.64
C VAL A 12 -6.07 0.68 -1.15
N VAL A 13 -7.11 1.52 -1.26
CA VAL A 13 -7.06 2.91 -0.79
C VAL A 13 -6.84 2.98 0.72
N LEU A 14 -7.54 2.13 1.49
CA LEU A 14 -7.37 2.07 2.95
C LEU A 14 -5.95 1.66 3.35
N MET A 15 -5.38 0.64 2.70
CA MET A 15 -4.00 0.20 2.94
C MET A 15 -2.99 1.31 2.63
N LEU A 16 -3.15 2.02 1.51
CA LEU A 16 -2.26 3.12 1.14
C LEU A 16 -2.36 4.29 2.13
N CYS A 17 -3.56 4.67 2.56
CA CYS A 17 -3.76 5.68 3.60
C CYS A 17 -3.04 5.28 4.90
N GLN A 18 -3.11 4.01 5.29
CA GLN A 18 -2.48 3.54 6.51
C GLN A 18 -0.94 3.63 6.44
N ILE A 19 -0.36 3.29 5.29
CA ILE A 19 1.08 3.44 5.02
C ILE A 19 1.48 4.93 5.03
N GLU A 20 0.70 5.81 4.40
CA GLU A 20 0.96 7.26 4.39
C GLU A 20 0.95 7.83 5.82
N VAL A 21 0.00 7.45 6.66
CA VAL A 21 -0.06 7.87 8.08
C VAL A 21 1.15 7.36 8.87
N GLN A 22 1.53 6.09 8.70
CA GLN A 22 2.66 5.49 9.42
C GLN A 22 4.01 6.11 9.00
N THR A 23 4.18 6.38 7.71
CA THR A 23 5.39 7.04 7.19
C THR A 23 5.45 8.51 7.60
N ALA A 24 4.31 9.21 7.66
CA ALA A 24 4.22 10.56 8.22
C ALA A 24 4.56 10.60 9.74
N GLN A 25 4.32 9.50 10.45
CA GLN A 25 4.74 9.31 11.85
C GLN A 25 6.23 8.95 12.00
N GLY A 26 6.98 8.89 10.89
CA GLY A 26 8.42 8.58 10.89
C GLY A 26 8.75 7.09 10.87
N LYS A 27 7.78 6.20 10.68
CA LYS A 27 8.07 4.78 10.46
C LYS A 27 8.69 4.56 9.08
N SER A 28 9.63 3.63 8.99
CA SER A 28 10.20 3.26 7.70
C SER A 28 9.14 2.58 6.82
N ILE A 29 9.27 2.75 5.51
CA ILE A 29 8.29 2.24 4.54
C ILE A 29 8.13 0.71 4.62
N THR A 30 9.22 0.00 4.93
CA THR A 30 9.22 -1.46 5.11
C THR A 30 8.41 -1.90 6.32
N VAL A 31 8.49 -1.13 7.41
CA VAL A 31 7.70 -1.37 8.62
C VAL A 31 6.23 -1.04 8.34
N ALA A 32 5.97 0.07 7.66
CA ALA A 32 4.61 0.50 7.36
C ALA A 32 3.86 -0.49 6.44
N CYS A 33 4.53 -0.99 5.39
CA CYS A 33 3.96 -2.00 4.50
C CYS A 33 3.64 -3.32 5.25
N LYS A 34 4.55 -3.77 6.13
CA LYS A 34 4.33 -4.96 6.96
C LYS A 34 3.14 -4.79 7.90
N GLU A 35 3.03 -3.64 8.56
CA GLU A 35 1.92 -3.33 9.47
C GLU A 35 0.57 -3.20 8.75
N ALA A 36 0.57 -2.82 7.48
CA ALA A 36 -0.63 -2.75 6.64
C ALA A 36 -1.01 -4.09 5.99
N ASP A 37 -0.34 -5.20 6.35
CA ASP A 37 -0.48 -6.51 5.67
C ASP A 37 -0.25 -6.43 4.15
N VAL A 38 0.52 -5.44 3.70
CA VAL A 38 0.93 -5.23 2.30
C VAL A 38 2.32 -5.83 2.10
N SER A 39 2.44 -6.80 1.19
CA SER A 39 3.76 -7.17 0.67
C SER A 39 4.38 -5.94 -0.01
N GLU A 40 5.63 -5.62 0.32
CA GLU A 40 6.39 -4.48 -0.23
C GLU A 40 6.30 -4.41 -1.77
N GLN A 41 6.25 -5.56 -2.44
CA GLN A 41 6.15 -5.68 -3.90
C GLN A 41 4.80 -5.21 -4.47
N SER A 42 3.70 -5.34 -3.71
CA SER A 42 2.39 -4.80 -4.09
C SER A 42 2.32 -3.28 -3.95
N TYR A 43 2.93 -2.73 -2.88
CA TYR A 43 2.99 -1.27 -2.70
C TYR A 43 3.74 -0.61 -3.85
N VAL A 44 4.91 -1.15 -4.20
CA VAL A 44 5.74 -0.67 -5.31
C VAL A 44 4.93 -0.64 -6.61
N THR A 45 4.25 -1.74 -6.96
CA THR A 45 3.44 -1.83 -8.18
C THR A 45 2.27 -0.83 -8.19
N SER A 46 1.59 -0.64 -7.05
CA SER A 46 0.49 0.32 -6.90
C SER A 46 0.97 1.77 -6.96
N ALA A 47 2.09 2.09 -6.33
CA ALA A 47 2.70 3.41 -6.34
C ALA A 47 3.10 3.81 -7.77
N TYR A 48 3.66 2.89 -8.55
CA TYR A 48 3.91 3.11 -9.98
C TYR A 48 2.61 3.36 -10.75
N ALA A 49 1.55 2.57 -10.49
CA ALA A 49 0.25 2.76 -11.14
C ALA A 49 -0.41 4.11 -10.83
N ARG A 50 -0.35 4.59 -9.58
CA ARG A 50 -0.81 5.95 -9.22
C ARG A 50 -0.03 7.02 -9.97
N ARG A 51 1.28 6.84 -10.11
CA ARG A 51 2.18 7.83 -10.74
C ARG A 51 2.07 7.87 -12.26
N SER A 52 1.66 6.77 -12.89
CA SER A 52 1.35 6.74 -14.32
C SER A 52 -0.08 7.18 -14.64
N SER A 53 -0.99 7.15 -13.66
CA SER A 53 -2.37 7.67 -13.83
C SER A 53 -2.49 9.18 -13.61
N THR A 54 -1.43 9.86 -13.15
CA THR A 54 -1.33 11.32 -13.03
C THR A 54 -0.60 11.98 -14.21
N ARG A 55 -0.57 11.32 -15.38
CA ARG A 55 -0.04 11.88 -16.63
C ARG A 55 -1.09 11.91 -17.73
#